data_AF-A0A4U0GSZ3-F1
#
_entry.id   AF-A0A4U0GSZ3-F1
#
_cell.length_a   1.000
_cell.length_b   1.000
_cell.length_c   1.000
_cell.angle_alpha   90.00
_cell.angle_beta   90.00
_cell.angle_gamma   90.00
#
_symmetry.space_group_name_H-M   'P 1'
#
loop_
_entity.id
_entity.type
_entity.pdbx_description
1 polymer ?
#
loop_
_entity_poly.entity_id
_entity_poly.type
_entity_poly.pdbx_seq_one_letter_code
_entity_poly.pdbx_strand_id
1 'polypeptide(L)'
;MLERLLPEMDIPFDAAVSRSASDCPLHLQVTDRDRYTLNLRLTYEFTDENGMRRQPDLWIRVYRDAGVAEALQCSQRPPWLAADEADPAAHAFLSEQWRRNLMLNKWLEYLLEHGHGFGMSERPRVAAAV
;
A
#
# COMPACT_ATOMS: atom_id res chain seq x y z
N MET A 1 -10.98 4.17 3.76
CA MET A 1 -9.77 4.75 4.42
C MET A 1 -8.69 5.11 3.43
N LEU A 2 -8.33 4.22 2.48
CA LEU A 2 -7.29 4.53 1.49
C LEU A 2 -7.60 5.78 0.67
N GLU A 3 -8.85 6.00 0.25
CA GLU A 3 -9.26 7.23 -0.45
C GLU A 3 -9.07 8.51 0.38
N ARG A 4 -9.04 8.42 1.71
CA ARG A 4 -8.70 9.58 2.56
C ARG A 4 -7.20 9.88 2.54
N LEU A 5 -6.38 8.83 2.40
CA LEU A 5 -4.93 8.95 2.25
C LEU A 5 -4.56 9.40 0.83
N LEU A 6 -5.29 8.90 -0.18
CA LEU A 6 -5.12 9.11 -1.61
C LEU A 6 -6.44 9.52 -2.27
N PRO A 7 -6.86 10.79 -2.14
CA PRO A 7 -8.13 11.24 -2.69
C PRO A 7 -8.12 11.34 -4.22
N GLU A 8 -6.95 11.52 -4.82
CA GLU A 8 -6.77 11.47 -6.28
C GLU A 8 -6.35 10.04 -6.68
N MET A 9 -7.25 9.30 -7.33
CA MET A 9 -6.98 7.93 -7.80
C MET A 9 -6.28 7.89 -9.15
N ASP A 10 -6.32 9.01 -9.89
CA ASP A 10 -5.47 9.26 -11.05
C ASP A 10 -4.19 9.97 -10.58
N ILE A 11 -3.27 9.17 -10.04
CA ILE A 11 -2.03 9.69 -9.43
C ILE A 11 -1.07 10.13 -10.55
N PRO A 12 -0.74 11.43 -10.67
CA PRO A 12 0.07 11.95 -11.76
C PRO A 12 1.58 11.69 -11.59
N PHE A 13 1.99 11.01 -10.53
CA PHE A 13 3.38 10.72 -10.18
C PHE A 13 3.56 9.23 -9.85
N ASP A 14 4.78 8.72 -10.06
CA ASP A 14 5.14 7.34 -9.73
C ASP A 14 5.60 7.17 -8.29
N ALA A 15 6.01 8.25 -7.62
CA ALA A 15 6.40 8.21 -6.23
C ALA A 15 6.09 9.54 -5.52
N ALA A 16 5.76 9.46 -4.24
CA ALA A 16 5.60 10.60 -3.36
C ALA A 16 6.05 10.25 -1.94
N VAL A 17 6.38 11.28 -1.17
CA VAL A 17 6.73 11.13 0.24
C VAL A 17 5.81 12.04 1.03
N SER A 18 5.10 11.48 2.00
CA SER A 18 4.29 12.23 2.95
C SER A 18 5.10 12.41 4.23
N ARG A 19 5.43 13.65 4.58
CA ARG A 19 6.07 13.97 5.87
C ARG A 19 5.03 14.37 6.89
N SER A 20 5.12 13.78 8.08
CA SER A 20 4.36 14.20 9.25
C SER A 20 5.29 14.89 10.25
N ALA A 21 4.73 15.76 11.09
CA ALA A 21 5.45 16.32 12.23
C ALA A 21 5.60 15.31 13.38
N SER A 22 4.77 14.27 13.43
CA SER A 22 4.71 13.29 14.52
C SER A 22 5.09 11.87 14.11
N ASP A 23 5.49 11.64 12.85
CA ASP A 23 5.80 10.30 12.34
C ASP A 23 6.87 10.35 11.23
N CYS A 24 7.44 9.20 10.90
CA CYS A 24 8.49 9.04 9.90
C CYS A 24 7.98 9.36 8.49
N PRO A 25 8.86 9.78 7.55
CA PRO A 25 8.46 9.99 6.17
C PRO A 25 7.86 8.72 5.57
N LEU A 26 6.61 8.79 5.14
CA LEU A 26 5.90 7.69 4.49
C LEU A 26 6.14 7.78 2.98
N HIS A 27 6.73 6.74 2.41
CA HIS A 27 6.99 6.63 0.99
C HIS A 27 5.85 5.89 0.32
N LEU A 28 5.34 6.46 -0.77
CA LEU A 28 4.42 5.84 -1.70
C LEU A 28 5.11 5.66 -3.04
N GLN A 29 4.93 4.49 -3.63
CA GLN A 29 5.34 4.18 -4.99
C GLN A 29 4.19 3.54 -5.75
N VAL A 30 3.89 4.03 -6.94
CA VAL A 30 2.98 3.40 -7.89
C VAL A 30 3.78 2.38 -8.69
N THR A 31 3.40 1.11 -8.59
CA THR A 31 4.11 0.01 -9.26
C THR A 31 3.44 -0.42 -10.56
N ASP A 32 2.13 -0.23 -10.69
CA ASP A 32 1.39 -0.59 -11.89
C ASP A 32 0.05 0.18 -12.00
N ARG A 33 -0.38 0.46 -13.22
CA ARG A 33 -1.62 1.17 -13.55
C ARG A 33 -2.38 0.43 -14.65
N ASP A 34 -3.51 -0.16 -14.30
CA ASP A 34 -4.46 -0.70 -15.27
C ASP A 34 -5.55 0.34 -15.58
N ARG A 35 -6.65 -0.03 -16.25
CA ARG A 35 -7.91 0.72 -16.37
C ARG A 35 -8.74 0.66 -15.09
N TYR A 36 -8.75 -0.45 -14.36
CA TYR A 36 -9.59 -0.62 -13.16
C TYR A 36 -8.82 -0.82 -11.86
N THR A 37 -7.54 -1.16 -11.94
CA THR A 37 -6.69 -1.39 -10.76
C THR A 37 -5.46 -0.50 -10.73
N LEU A 38 -5.00 -0.23 -9.51
CA LEU A 38 -3.77 0.52 -9.22
C LEU A 38 -2.97 -0.26 -8.19
N ASN A 39 -1.73 -0.64 -8.52
CA ASN A 39 -0.85 -1.29 -7.55
C ASN A 39 0.11 -0.23 -6.96
N LEU A 40 0.19 -0.24 -5.64
CA LEU A 40 0.93 0.71 -4.84
C LEU A 40 1.84 -0.04 -3.88
N ARG A 41 2.91 0.62 -3.45
CA ARG A 41 3.76 0.20 -2.35
C ARG A 41 3.82 1.34 -1.33
N LEU A 42 3.57 1.03 -0.07
CA LEU A 42 3.68 1.95 1.06
C LEU A 42 4.76 1.45 2.02
N THR A 43 5.70 2.31 2.39
CA THR A 43 6.77 1.95 3.33
C THR A 43 7.38 3.15 4.04
N TYR A 44 7.92 2.94 5.24
CA TYR A 44 8.88 3.89 5.82
C TYR A 44 10.30 3.50 5.44
N GLU A 45 11.17 4.48 5.20
CA GLU A 45 12.60 4.27 5.04
C GLU A 45 13.34 4.70 6.31
N PHE A 46 13.92 3.73 7.01
CA PHE A 46 14.79 3.95 8.16
C PHE A 46 16.25 3.80 7.72
N THR A 47 17.09 4.78 8.03
CA THR A 47 18.53 4.68 7.79
C THR A 47 19.22 4.41 9.13
N ASP A 48 19.86 3.25 9.25
CA ASP A 48 20.66 2.86 10.42
C ASP A 48 22.12 2.58 10.01
N GLU A 49 22.99 2.26 10.98
CA GLU A 49 24.42 1.95 10.74
C GLU A 49 24.64 0.74 9.82
N ASN A 50 23.61 -0.11 9.64
CA ASN A 50 23.61 -1.30 8.78
C ASN A 50 22.97 -1.04 7.40
N GLY A 51 22.53 0.19 7.11
CA GLY A 51 21.99 0.61 5.82
C GLY A 51 20.52 1.04 5.86
N MET A 52 19.89 1.06 4.68
CA MET A 52 18.49 1.48 4.54
C MET A 52 17.53 0.30 4.71
N ARG A 53 16.66 0.40 5.70
CA ARG A 53 15.64 -0.59 6.05
C ARG A 53 14.25 -0.05 5.73
N ARG A 54 13.43 -0.87 5.07
CA ARG A 54 12.05 -0.54 4.70
C ARG A 54 11.07 -1.34 5.53
N GLN A 55 10.38 -0.69 6.46
CA GLN A 55 9.42 -1.36 7.34
C GLN A 55 8.30 -0.39 7.77
N PRO A 56 7.03 -0.81 7.86
CA PRO A 56 6.50 -1.97 7.14
C PRO A 56 6.63 -1.74 5.61
N ASP A 57 6.62 -2.81 4.83
CA ASP A 57 6.72 -2.75 3.37
C ASP A 57 5.49 -3.41 2.74
N LEU A 58 4.43 -2.62 2.55
CA LEU A 58 3.15 -3.15 2.10
C LEU A 58 2.93 -2.88 0.62
N TRP A 59 2.55 -3.94 -0.07
CA TRP A 59 2.07 -3.91 -1.45
C TRP A 59 0.55 -3.93 -1.42
N ILE A 60 -0.07 -3.01 -2.14
CA ILE A 60 -1.50 -2.76 -2.07
C ILE A 60 -2.05 -2.72 -3.49
N ARG A 61 -3.14 -3.44 -3.74
CA ARG A 61 -3.92 -3.27 -4.95
C ARG A 61 -5.20 -2.51 -4.63
N VAL A 62 -5.48 -1.48 -5.40
CA VAL A 62 -6.69 -0.66 -5.29
C VAL A 62 -7.60 -0.97 -6.47
N TYR A 63 -8.84 -1.29 -6.18
CA TYR A 63 -9.91 -1.50 -7.15
C TYR A 63 -10.72 -0.22 -7.26
N ARG A 64 -10.56 0.49 -8.39
CA ARG A 64 -11.06 1.85 -8.54
C ARG A 64 -12.57 1.95 -8.74
N ASP A 65 -13.14 0.90 -9.29
CA ASP A 65 -14.58 0.72 -9.48
C ASP A 65 -15.30 0.35 -8.18
N ALA A 66 -14.66 -0.42 -7.31
CA ALA A 66 -15.22 -0.88 -6.04
C ALA A 66 -14.92 0.03 -4.84
N GLY A 67 -13.93 0.94 -4.94
CA GLY A 67 -13.47 1.75 -3.80
C GLY A 67 -12.79 0.92 -2.70
N VAL A 68 -12.25 -0.25 -3.06
CA VAL A 68 -11.65 -1.22 -2.13
C VAL A 68 -10.16 -1.33 -2.35
N ALA A 69 -9.42 -1.62 -1.28
CA ALA A 69 -8.00 -1.93 -1.33
C ALA A 69 -7.70 -3.26 -0.64
N GLU A 70 -6.76 -4.02 -1.20
CA GLU A 70 -6.26 -5.26 -0.62
C GLU A 70 -4.75 -5.20 -0.42
N ALA A 71 -4.29 -5.77 0.69
CA ALA A 71 -2.87 -6.03 0.90
C ALA A 71 -2.46 -7.27 0.10
N LEU A 72 -1.48 -7.11 -0.79
CA LEU A 72 -0.94 -8.19 -1.59
C LEU A 72 0.03 -9.04 -0.77
N GLN A 73 0.03 -10.34 -1.02
CA GLN A 73 0.98 -11.28 -0.43
C GLN A 73 2.31 -11.23 -1.22
N CYS A 74 3.45 -11.24 -0.52
CA CYS A 74 4.78 -11.34 -1.14
C CYS A 74 5.18 -12.80 -1.46
N SER A 75 4.26 -13.77 -1.43
CA SER A 75 4.55 -15.20 -1.61
C SER A 75 3.63 -15.91 -2.60
N GLN A 76 4.22 -16.92 -3.26
CA GLN A 76 3.95 -17.33 -4.64
C GLN A 76 2.79 -18.33 -4.86
N ARG A 77 1.87 -18.53 -3.91
CA ARG A 77 0.74 -19.46 -4.13
C ARG A 77 -0.59 -18.72 -4.25
N PRO A 78 -1.14 -18.62 -5.47
CA PRO A 78 -2.43 -18.00 -5.65
C PRO A 78 -3.61 -18.88 -5.20
N PRO A 79 -4.74 -18.26 -4.77
CA PRO A 79 -5.91 -18.95 -4.20
C PRO A 79 -6.72 -19.80 -5.18
N TRP A 80 -6.60 -19.60 -6.49
CA TRP A 80 -7.34 -20.37 -7.51
C TRP A 80 -6.82 -21.80 -7.74
N LEU A 81 -5.83 -22.25 -6.94
CA LEU A 81 -5.29 -23.61 -6.93
C LEU A 81 -5.84 -24.47 -5.77
N ALA A 82 -6.95 -24.05 -5.14
CA ALA A 82 -7.65 -24.86 -4.14
C ALA A 82 -8.27 -26.11 -4.81
N ALA A 83 -8.11 -27.27 -4.18
CA ALA A 83 -8.63 -28.53 -4.72
C ALA A 83 -10.16 -28.64 -4.58
N ASP A 84 -10.71 -28.11 -3.49
CA ASP A 84 -12.15 -28.00 -3.19
C ASP A 84 -12.41 -26.96 -2.07
N GLU A 85 -13.69 -26.79 -1.70
CA GLU A 85 -14.12 -25.86 -0.64
C GLU A 85 -13.62 -26.24 0.77
N ALA A 86 -13.21 -27.48 1.01
CA ALA A 86 -12.72 -27.97 2.30
C ALA A 86 -11.18 -27.91 2.41
N ASP A 87 -10.49 -27.43 1.37
CA ASP A 87 -9.03 -27.36 1.33
C ASP A 87 -8.48 -26.53 2.51
N PRO A 88 -7.74 -27.16 3.46
CA PRO A 88 -7.16 -26.45 4.60
C PRO A 88 -6.16 -25.37 4.16
N ALA A 89 -5.50 -25.54 3.00
CA ALA A 89 -4.58 -24.55 2.46
C ALA A 89 -5.33 -23.30 1.97
N ALA A 90 -6.53 -23.46 1.40
CA ALA A 90 -7.38 -22.34 1.03
C ALA A 90 -7.86 -21.54 2.26
N HIS A 91 -8.29 -22.24 3.32
CA HIS A 91 -8.67 -21.62 4.59
C HIS A 91 -7.50 -20.88 5.25
N ALA A 92 -6.31 -21.50 5.28
CA ALA A 92 -5.11 -20.87 5.81
C ALA A 92 -4.75 -19.61 5.00
N PHE A 93 -4.84 -19.67 3.67
CA PHE A 93 -4.61 -18.53 2.79
C PHE A 93 -5.59 -17.39 3.08
N LEU A 94 -6.91 -17.67 3.14
CA LEU A 94 -7.93 -16.68 3.42
C LEU A 94 -7.73 -16.04 4.81
N SER A 95 -7.36 -16.85 5.81
CA SER A 95 -7.08 -16.35 7.16
C SER A 95 -5.87 -15.41 7.16
N GLU A 96 -4.82 -15.74 6.41
CA GLU A 96 -3.64 -14.88 6.25
C GLU A 96 -3.99 -13.58 5.49
N GLN A 97 -4.81 -13.69 4.43
CA GLN A 97 -5.26 -12.53 3.66
C GLN A 97 -6.13 -11.61 4.50
N TRP A 98 -7.02 -12.16 5.33
CA TRP A 98 -7.80 -11.39 6.27
C TRP A 98 -6.91 -10.67 7.28
N ARG A 99 -5.89 -11.35 7.83
CA ARG A 99 -4.91 -10.74 8.75
C ARG A 99 -4.14 -9.60 8.09
N ARG A 100 -3.69 -9.75 6.84
CA ARG A 100 -3.01 -8.69 6.08
C ARG A 100 -3.92 -7.50 5.82
N ASN A 101 -5.16 -7.73 5.40
CA ASN A 101 -6.14 -6.66 5.19
C ASN A 101 -6.50 -5.96 6.51
N LEU A 102 -6.57 -6.69 7.63
CA LEU A 102 -6.77 -6.11 8.95
C LEU A 102 -5.58 -5.24 9.37
N MET A 103 -4.35 -5.71 9.17
CA MET A 103 -3.14 -4.93 9.42
C MET A 103 -3.12 -3.67 8.56
N LEU A 104 -3.41 -3.78 7.26
CA LEU A 104 -3.47 -2.65 6.34
C LEU A 104 -4.48 -1.61 6.83
N ASN A 105 -5.70 -2.02 7.20
CA ASN A 105 -6.71 -1.10 7.71
C ASN A 105 -6.24 -0.37 8.98
N LYS A 106 -5.68 -1.09 9.95
CA LYS A 106 -5.14 -0.48 11.18
C LYS A 106 -4.01 0.49 10.89
N TRP A 107 -3.14 0.14 9.93
CA TRP A 107 -2.04 1.02 9.58
C TRP A 107 -2.53 2.26 8.83
N LEU A 108 -3.48 2.14 7.90
CA LEU A 108 -4.10 3.30 7.25
C LEU A 108 -4.78 4.23 8.26
N GLU A 109 -5.45 3.69 9.27
CA GLU A 109 -6.02 4.47 10.38
C GLU A 109 -4.93 5.23 11.13
N TYR A 110 -3.88 4.53 11.58
CA TYR A 110 -2.71 5.12 12.23
C TYR A 110 -2.08 6.25 11.40
N LEU A 111 -1.86 6.02 10.10
CA LEU A 111 -1.27 7.00 9.19
C LEU A 111 -2.11 8.28 9.11
N LEU A 112 -3.44 8.13 8.98
CA LEU A 112 -4.35 9.26 8.92
C LEU A 112 -4.40 10.04 10.25
N GLU A 113 -4.36 9.34 11.39
CA GLU A 113 -4.28 9.96 12.72
C GLU A 113 -3.00 10.76 12.92
N HIS A 114 -1.89 10.29 12.35
CA HIS A 114 -0.60 10.98 12.38
C HIS A 114 -0.46 12.02 11.25
N GLY A 115 -1.54 12.34 10.54
CA GLY A 115 -1.59 13.42 9.56
C GLY A 115 -0.94 13.10 8.21
N HIS A 116 -0.66 11.82 7.92
CA HIS A 116 -0.22 11.43 6.58
C HIS A 116 -1.35 11.58 5.55
N GLY A 117 -0.94 11.93 4.34
CA GLY A 117 -1.84 12.09 3.21
C GLY A 117 -1.08 12.55 1.98
N PHE A 118 -1.63 12.19 0.81
CA PHE A 118 -1.08 12.51 -0.51
C PHE A 118 -2.04 13.39 -1.31
N GLY A 119 -3.06 13.95 -0.68
CA GLY A 119 -4.15 14.64 -1.36
C GLY A 119 -3.75 15.95 -2.05
N MET A 120 -2.84 16.73 -1.47
CA MET A 120 -2.34 17.99 -2.07
C MET A 120 -0.98 18.46 -1.53
N SER A 121 -0.51 17.96 -0.38
CA SER A 121 0.76 18.38 0.22
C SER A 121 1.89 17.42 -0.14
N GLU A 122 3.00 17.97 -0.61
CA GLU A 122 4.29 17.30 -0.88
C GLU A 122 4.36 16.38 -2.12
N ARG A 123 3.78 16.81 -3.24
CA ARG A 123 4.21 16.31 -4.57
C ARG A 123 5.71 16.62 -4.75
N PRO A 124 6.54 15.68 -5.23
CA PRO A 124 7.88 16.04 -5.69
C PRO A 124 7.72 17.06 -6.82
N ARG A 125 8.17 18.30 -6.59
CA ARG A 125 8.50 19.21 -7.70
C ARG A 125 9.84 18.75 -8.27
N VAL A 126 9.89 17.56 -8.87
CA VAL A 126 11.07 17.11 -9.60
C VAL A 126 10.70 17.14 -11.06
N ALA A 127 11.28 18.10 -11.77
CA ALA A 127 11.24 18.19 -13.22
C ALA A 127 11.70 16.83 -13.79
N ALA A 128 10.93 16.29 -14.73
CA ALA A 128 11.38 15.18 -15.55
C ALA A 128 12.79 15.53 -16.07
N ALA A 129 13.77 14.68 -15.76
CA ALA A 129 15.09 14.80 -16.34
C ALA A 129 14.96 14.68 -17.86
N VAL A 130 15.56 15.64 -18.56
CA VAL A 130 15.65 15.77 -20.02
C VAL A 130 16.43 14.61 -20.62
#